data_AF-A0A3A4U100-F1
#
_entry.id   AF-A0A3A4U100-F1
#
_cell.length_a   1.000
_cell.length_b   1.000
_cell.length_c   1.000
_cell.angle_alpha   90.00
_cell.angle_beta   90.00
_cell.angle_gamma   90.00
#
_symmetry.space_group_name_H-M   'P 1'
#
loop_
_entity.id
_entity.type
_entity.pdbx_description
1 polymer ?
#
loop_
_entity_poly.entity_id
_entity_poly.type
_entity_poly.pdbx_seq_one_letter_code
_entity_poly.pdbx_strand_id
1 'polypeptide(L)'
;MMATGLAPGELLLRIEDFHGHLGPYVILGFRAGRLALDLLGAEGYFDLEATVHCGDEPPLSCFADGVQFGSGCTTGKGNLKVHPELREAGAVFRSRRAPGRASPATGDAPQAPARHREVTVSVRPDLEARASGWLTDLGDRTAALRLLELGDDEIFLIEQRT
;
A
#
# COMPACT_ATOMS: atom_id res chain seq x y z
N MET A 1 -7.91 8.12 10.86
CA MET A 1 -7.48 9.47 10.41
C MET A 1 -6.16 9.30 9.67
N MET A 2 -6.02 9.84 8.45
CA MET A 2 -4.83 9.63 7.61
C MET A 2 -3.62 10.38 8.20
N ALA A 3 -2.48 9.68 8.35
CA ALA A 3 -1.27 10.16 9.03
C ALA A 3 -0.49 11.28 8.29
N THR A 4 -1.06 11.90 7.25
CA THR A 4 -0.36 12.85 6.38
C THR A 4 -0.68 14.31 6.67
N GLY A 5 -1.67 14.61 7.52
CA GLY A 5 -2.12 15.99 7.77
C GLY A 5 -2.74 16.69 6.56
N LEU A 6 -2.91 15.98 5.44
CA LEU A 6 -3.47 16.50 4.19
C LEU A 6 -4.98 16.26 4.13
N ALA A 7 -5.70 17.17 3.46
CA ALA A 7 -7.08 16.91 3.08
C ALA A 7 -7.15 15.73 2.08
N PRO A 8 -8.23 14.92 2.07
CA PRO A 8 -8.33 13.75 1.19
C PRO A 8 -8.12 14.07 -0.31
N GLY A 9 -8.66 15.19 -0.79
CA GLY A 9 -8.48 15.61 -2.19
C GLY A 9 -7.04 15.96 -2.54
N GLU A 10 -6.30 16.58 -1.61
CA GLU A 10 -4.89 16.92 -1.81
C GLU A 10 -4.01 15.67 -1.86
N LEU A 11 -4.33 14.66 -1.05
CA LEU A 11 -3.63 13.38 -1.09
C LEU A 11 -3.77 12.68 -2.46
N LEU A 12 -4.97 12.68 -3.05
CA LEU A 12 -5.19 12.08 -4.36
C LEU A 12 -4.42 12.82 -5.47
N LEU A 13 -4.37 14.15 -5.40
CA LEU A 13 -3.56 14.95 -6.34
C LEU A 13 -2.07 14.59 -6.25
N ARG A 14 -1.54 14.38 -5.04
CA ARG A 14 -0.12 13.99 -4.89
C ARG A 14 0.18 12.59 -5.41
N ILE A 15 -0.76 11.65 -5.26
CA ILE A 15 -0.63 10.31 -5.85
C ILE A 15 -0.62 10.42 -7.37
N GLU A 16 -1.54 11.21 -7.93
CA GLU A 16 -1.64 11.48 -9.36
C GLU A 16 -0.37 12.17 -9.90
N ASP A 17 0.17 13.15 -9.20
CA ASP A 17 1.43 13.84 -9.58
C ASP A 17 2.64 12.89 -9.53
N PHE A 18 2.68 11.99 -8.54
CA PHE A 18 3.77 11.01 -8.41
C PHE A 18 3.72 9.94 -9.50
N HIS A 19 2.53 9.39 -9.78
CA HIS A 19 2.36 8.26 -10.69
C HIS A 19 2.13 8.69 -12.15
N GLY A 20 1.62 9.90 -12.36
CA GLY A 20 1.26 10.48 -13.66
C GLY A 20 -0.22 10.39 -14.02
N HIS A 21 -1.01 9.59 -13.29
CA HIS A 21 -2.48 9.55 -13.37
C HIS A 21 -3.06 8.90 -12.11
N LEU A 22 -4.38 9.02 -11.90
CA LEU A 22 -5.09 8.35 -10.81
C LEU A 22 -5.78 7.06 -11.30
N GLY A 23 -5.10 5.91 -11.20
CA GLY A 23 -5.61 4.61 -11.60
C GLY A 23 -5.98 3.69 -10.41
N PRO A 24 -6.73 2.59 -10.65
CA PRO A 24 -7.15 1.70 -9.58
C PRO A 24 -5.97 1.00 -8.88
N TYR A 25 -4.97 0.54 -9.63
CA TYR A 25 -3.86 -0.22 -9.04
C TYR A 25 -2.90 0.62 -8.20
N VAL A 26 -2.65 1.89 -8.56
CA VAL A 26 -1.89 2.80 -7.67
C VAL A 26 -2.63 3.08 -6.36
N ILE A 27 -3.97 3.18 -6.39
CA ILE A 27 -4.78 3.31 -5.17
C ILE A 27 -4.76 2.02 -4.34
N LEU A 28 -4.87 0.84 -4.97
CA LEU A 28 -4.77 -0.45 -4.26
C LEU A 28 -3.42 -0.58 -3.55
N GLY A 29 -2.32 -0.26 -4.24
CA GLY A 29 -0.98 -0.30 -3.66
C GLY A 29 -0.80 0.71 -2.53
N PHE A 30 -1.32 1.93 -2.72
CA PHE A 30 -1.30 2.97 -1.68
C PHE A 30 -1.99 2.51 -0.41
N ARG A 31 -3.21 1.98 -0.55
CA ARG A 31 -3.99 1.45 0.58
C ARG A 31 -3.28 0.27 1.25
N ALA A 32 -2.73 -0.67 0.48
CA ALA A 32 -1.99 -1.80 1.03
C ALA A 32 -0.80 -1.34 1.90
N GLY A 33 -0.03 -0.36 1.41
CA GLY A 33 1.08 0.24 2.17
C GLY A 33 0.63 0.91 3.47
N ARG A 34 -0.46 1.70 3.42
CA ARG A 34 -1.02 2.36 4.62
C ARG A 34 -1.54 1.36 5.64
N LEU A 35 -2.28 0.35 5.18
CA LEU A 35 -2.81 -0.71 6.03
C LEU A 35 -1.69 -1.49 6.73
N ALA A 36 -0.59 -1.78 6.02
CA ALA A 36 0.56 -2.46 6.60
C ALA A 36 1.21 -1.65 7.73
N LEU A 37 1.34 -0.32 7.57
CA LEU A 37 1.85 0.55 8.63
C LEU A 37 0.98 0.48 9.88
N ASP A 38 -0.33 0.59 9.71
CA ASP A 38 -1.30 0.56 10.81
C ASP A 38 -1.29 -0.81 11.53
N LEU A 39 -1.22 -1.92 10.77
CA LEU A 39 -1.22 -3.27 11.34
C LEU A 39 0.10 -3.64 12.05
N LEU A 40 1.22 -3.12 11.58
CA LEU A 40 2.56 -3.38 12.12
C LEU A 40 3.02 -2.30 13.11
N GLY A 41 2.22 -1.28 13.39
CA GLY A 41 2.62 -0.14 14.24
C GLY A 41 3.91 0.52 13.75
N ALA A 42 4.07 0.60 12.43
CA ALA A 42 5.25 1.15 11.76
C ALA A 42 5.01 2.60 11.32
N GLU A 43 6.09 3.38 11.20
CA GLU A 43 6.03 4.75 10.69
C GLU A 43 6.26 4.78 9.17
N GLY A 44 6.91 3.73 8.66
CA GLY A 44 7.31 3.61 7.28
C GLY A 44 8.73 4.09 7.06
N TYR A 45 9.08 4.23 5.78
CA TYR A 45 10.45 4.55 5.40
C TYR A 45 11.42 3.48 5.91
N PHE A 46 12.24 3.74 6.93
CA PHE A 46 13.37 2.86 7.29
C PHE A 46 13.02 1.72 8.27
N ASP A 47 11.86 1.79 8.92
CA ASP A 47 11.41 0.78 9.89
C ASP A 47 10.57 -0.34 9.26
N LEU A 48 10.42 -0.33 7.94
CA LEU A 48 9.63 -1.28 7.17
C LEU A 48 10.41 -1.78 5.94
N GLU A 49 10.17 -3.04 5.57
CA GLU A 49 10.49 -3.59 4.26
C GLU A 49 9.21 -4.03 3.56
N ALA A 50 9.18 -3.94 2.23
CA ALA A 50 8.10 -4.45 1.41
C ALA A 50 8.63 -5.31 0.25
N THR A 51 7.96 -6.43 0.01
CA THR A 51 8.13 -7.28 -1.17
C THR A 51 6.82 -7.29 -1.93
N VAL A 52 6.81 -6.76 -3.15
CA VAL A 52 5.60 -6.57 -3.97
C VAL A 52 5.51 -7.66 -5.04
N HIS A 53 4.28 -8.12 -5.27
CA HIS A 53 3.86 -9.04 -6.32
C HIS A 53 2.82 -8.29 -7.17
N CYS A 54 3.11 -8.05 -8.44
CA CYS A 54 2.22 -7.27 -9.31
C CYS A 54 2.56 -7.37 -10.81
N GLY A 55 3.38 -8.34 -11.23
CA GLY A 55 3.96 -8.33 -12.58
C GLY A 55 4.88 -7.12 -12.83
N ASP A 56 5.26 -6.95 -14.09
CA ASP A 56 6.12 -5.87 -14.61
C ASP A 56 5.41 -4.95 -15.62
N GLU A 57 4.15 -5.23 -15.96
CA GLU A 57 3.39 -4.48 -16.96
C GLU A 57 2.19 -3.73 -16.38
N PRO A 58 1.95 -2.48 -16.81
CA PRO A 58 0.71 -1.78 -16.52
C PRO A 58 -0.50 -2.53 -17.09
N PRO A 59 -1.67 -2.43 -16.43
CA PRO A 59 -1.94 -1.56 -15.29
C PRO A 59 -1.58 -2.19 -13.93
N LEU A 60 -1.26 -3.50 -13.88
CA LEU A 60 -1.03 -4.22 -12.63
C LEU A 60 0.22 -3.71 -11.90
N SER A 61 1.31 -3.46 -12.63
CA SER A 61 2.58 -3.00 -12.03
C SER A 61 2.50 -1.62 -11.37
N CYS A 62 1.47 -0.82 -11.69
CA CYS A 62 1.18 0.46 -10.99
C CYS A 62 0.92 0.26 -9.48
N PHE A 63 0.58 -0.95 -9.05
CA PHE A 63 0.47 -1.32 -7.63
C PHE A 63 1.78 -1.07 -6.87
N ALA A 64 2.94 -1.33 -7.48
CA ALA A 64 4.24 -1.08 -6.84
C ALA A 64 4.44 0.42 -6.51
N ASP A 65 4.04 1.32 -7.39
CA ASP A 65 4.11 2.77 -7.15
C ASP A 65 3.19 3.19 -6.00
N GLY A 66 2.00 2.61 -5.95
CA GLY A 66 1.08 2.77 -4.82
C GLY A 66 1.74 2.36 -3.50
N VAL A 67 2.33 1.16 -3.46
CA VAL A 67 3.03 0.66 -2.27
C VAL A 67 4.16 1.61 -1.86
N GLN A 68 4.93 2.13 -2.82
CA GLN A 68 6.00 3.10 -2.55
C GLN A 68 5.47 4.36 -1.87
N PHE A 69 4.40 4.92 -2.42
CA PHE A 69 3.79 6.14 -1.88
C PHE A 69 3.14 5.89 -0.51
N GLY A 70 2.44 4.77 -0.35
CA GLY A 70 1.66 4.45 0.85
C GLY A 70 2.51 4.03 2.05
N SER A 71 3.58 3.26 1.82
CA SER A 71 4.43 2.71 2.89
C SER A 71 5.72 3.49 3.13
N GLY A 72 6.17 4.27 2.14
CA GLY A 72 7.50 4.88 2.14
C GLY A 72 8.64 3.90 1.86
N CYS A 73 8.37 2.59 1.67
CA CYS A 73 9.34 1.63 1.14
C CYS A 73 9.58 1.93 -0.32
N THR A 74 10.82 2.20 -0.72
CA THR A 74 11.13 2.63 -2.10
C THR A 74 12.35 1.91 -2.61
N THR A 75 12.43 1.72 -3.93
CA THR A 75 13.60 1.08 -4.57
C THR A 75 14.90 1.81 -4.23
N GLY A 76 14.89 3.15 -4.26
CA GLY A 76 16.05 3.99 -3.91
C GLY A 76 16.50 3.89 -2.45
N LYS A 77 15.59 3.62 -1.51
CA LYS A 77 15.95 3.33 -0.10
C LYS A 77 16.41 1.89 0.11
N GLY A 78 16.32 1.03 -0.91
CA GLY A 78 16.73 -0.38 -0.85
C GLY A 78 15.86 -1.27 0.04
N ASN A 79 14.64 -0.83 0.36
CA ASN A 79 13.72 -1.57 1.22
C ASN A 79 12.38 -1.93 0.54
N LEU A 80 12.33 -1.79 -0.79
CA LEU A 80 11.29 -2.35 -1.65
C LEU A 80 11.95 -3.36 -2.60
N LYS A 81 11.35 -4.54 -2.71
CA LYS A 81 11.64 -5.51 -3.78
C LYS A 81 10.37 -5.74 -4.59
N VAL A 82 10.50 -5.88 -5.91
CA VAL A 82 9.38 -6.24 -6.80
C VAL A 82 9.70 -7.59 -7.41
N HIS A 83 8.76 -8.52 -7.30
CA HIS A 83 8.80 -9.87 -7.87
C HIS A 83 7.88 -9.92 -9.09
N PRO A 84 8.39 -9.64 -10.30
CA PRO A 84 7.58 -9.53 -11.51
C PRO A 84 7.01 -10.88 -12.00
N GLU A 85 7.53 -12.01 -11.50
CA GLU A 85 7.07 -13.34 -11.85
C GLU A 85 5.68 -13.68 -11.26
N LEU A 86 5.25 -12.94 -10.23
CA LEU A 86 3.95 -13.11 -9.59
C LEU A 86 2.98 -12.01 -10.07
N ARG A 87 1.89 -12.42 -10.71
CA ARG A 87 0.91 -11.52 -11.38
C ARG A 87 -0.40 -11.40 -10.60
N GLU A 88 -0.32 -11.33 -9.28
CA GLU A 88 -1.44 -11.08 -8.37
C GLU A 88 -1.10 -9.84 -7.55
N ALA A 89 -1.96 -8.83 -7.54
CA ALA A 89 -1.66 -7.58 -6.83
C ALA A 89 -1.59 -7.81 -5.31
N GLY A 90 -0.38 -7.70 -4.74
CA GLY A 90 -0.19 -7.87 -3.31
C GLY A 90 1.22 -7.54 -2.84
N ALA A 91 1.41 -7.53 -1.52
CA ALA A 91 2.71 -7.30 -0.92
C ALA A 91 2.85 -7.95 0.45
N VAL A 92 4.08 -8.39 0.75
CA VAL A 92 4.51 -8.81 2.08
C VAL A 92 5.27 -7.66 2.73
N PHE A 93 4.85 -7.26 3.92
CA PHE A 93 5.48 -6.20 4.71
C PHE A 93 6.09 -6.76 5.98
N ARG A 94 7.29 -6.30 6.32
CA ARG A 94 8.02 -6.72 7.52
C ARG A 94 8.48 -5.52 8.32
N SER A 95 8.16 -5.51 9.61
CA SER A 95 8.70 -4.52 10.54
C SER A 95 10.16 -4.83 10.84
N ARG A 96 11.02 -3.81 10.71
CA ARG A 96 12.42 -3.85 11.15
C ARG A 96 12.59 -3.42 12.61
N ARG A 97 11.52 -3.01 13.30
CA ARG A 97 11.64 -2.60 14.71
C ARG A 97 11.83 -3.81 15.61
N ALA A 98 12.76 -3.70 16.55
CA ALA A 98 12.73 -4.51 17.75
C ALA A 98 11.48 -4.12 18.58
N PRO A 99 10.79 -5.07 19.23
CA PRO A 99 9.68 -4.76 20.12
C PRO A 99 10.08 -3.69 21.15
N GLY A 100 9.30 -2.60 21.24
CA GLY A 100 9.49 -1.56 22.25
C GLY A 100 10.51 -0.46 21.92
N ARG A 101 11.08 -0.39 20.71
CA ARG A 101 11.97 0.72 20.32
C ARG A 101 11.15 1.88 19.72
N ALA A 102 11.23 3.06 20.34
CA ALA A 102 10.70 4.31 19.78
C ALA A 102 11.51 4.72 18.54
N SER A 103 10.82 5.26 17.53
CA SER A 103 11.45 5.80 16.33
C SER A 103 12.06 7.18 16.61
N PRO A 104 13.23 7.50 16.04
CA PRO A 104 13.80 8.85 16.11
C PRO A 104 13.21 9.83 15.08
N ALA A 105 12.35 9.38 14.15
CA ALA A 105 12.00 10.14 12.95
C ALA A 105 10.75 11.03 13.06
N THR A 106 9.81 10.70 13.93
CA THR A 106 8.61 11.50 14.15
C THR A 106 8.44 11.69 15.65
N GLY A 107 8.28 12.93 16.12
CA GLY A 107 8.09 13.24 17.54
C GLY A 107 6.75 12.77 18.11
N ASP A 108 6.11 11.79 17.46
CA ASP A 108 4.85 11.22 17.88
C ASP A 108 5.06 10.22 19.02
N ALA A 109 4.04 10.12 19.88
CA ALA A 109 4.03 9.19 20.99
C ALA A 109 4.24 7.75 20.48
N PRO A 110 4.93 6.88 21.24
CA PRO A 110 5.14 5.49 20.86
C PRO A 110 3.81 4.82 20.51
N GLN A 111 3.69 4.32 19.29
CA GLN A 111 2.58 3.44 18.92
C GLN A 111 2.70 2.16 19.76
N ALA A 112 1.55 1.61 20.19
CA ALA A 112 1.51 0.37 20.95
C ALA A 112 2.35 -0.72 20.26
N PRO A 113 3.04 -1.59 21.02
CA PRO A 113 3.96 -2.55 20.43
C PRO A 113 3.23 -3.43 19.40
N ALA A 114 3.83 -3.56 18.22
CA ALA A 114 3.31 -4.38 17.15
C ALA A 114 3.13 -5.83 17.64
N ARG A 115 1.90 -6.34 17.53
CA ARG A 115 1.56 -7.74 17.83
C ARG A 115 2.08 -8.73 16.78
N HIS A 116 2.40 -8.23 15.58
CA HIS A 116 2.89 -9.00 14.44
C HIS A 116 4.17 -8.37 13.89
N ARG A 117 5.05 -9.19 13.32
CA ARG A 117 6.27 -8.74 12.65
C ARG A 117 6.16 -8.73 11.13
N GLU A 118 5.22 -9.50 10.60
CA GLU A 118 4.97 -9.63 9.17
C GLU A 118 3.47 -9.62 8.89
N VAL A 119 3.09 -8.94 7.81
CA VAL A 119 1.74 -9.00 7.26
C VAL A 119 1.81 -9.16 5.74
N THR A 120 1.02 -10.06 5.20
CA THR A 120 0.74 -10.15 3.76
C THR A 120 -0.58 -9.48 3.48
N VAL A 121 -0.59 -8.57 2.52
CA VAL A 121 -1.78 -7.86 2.04
C VAL A 121 -1.93 -8.14 0.56
N SER A 122 -2.95 -8.90 0.19
CA SER A 122 -3.24 -9.26 -1.20
C SER A 122 -4.62 -8.73 -1.60
N VAL A 123 -4.75 -8.19 -2.82
CA VAL A 123 -6.05 -7.79 -3.37
C VAL A 123 -6.89 -9.05 -3.53
N ARG A 124 -8.16 -8.99 -3.14
CA ARG A 124 -9.08 -10.12 -3.31
C ARG A 124 -9.26 -10.39 -4.81
N PRO A 125 -9.22 -11.67 -5.27
CA PRO A 125 -9.37 -11.99 -6.70
C PRO A 125 -10.67 -11.47 -7.32
N ASP A 126 -11.77 -11.50 -6.56
CA ASP A 126 -13.06 -10.97 -7.02
C ASP A 126 -13.05 -9.45 -7.17
N LEU A 127 -12.31 -8.73 -6.31
CA LEU A 127 -12.13 -7.30 -6.46
C LEU A 127 -11.18 -6.96 -7.60
N GLU A 128 -10.11 -7.73 -7.81
CA GLU A 128 -9.18 -7.49 -8.92
C GLU A 128 -9.91 -7.59 -10.27
N ALA A 129 -10.78 -8.59 -10.43
CA ALA A 129 -11.65 -8.71 -11.59
C ALA A 129 -12.60 -7.51 -11.75
N ARG A 130 -13.21 -7.03 -10.65
CA ARG A 130 -14.08 -5.84 -10.66
C ARG A 130 -13.33 -4.56 -11.01
N ALA A 131 -12.13 -4.36 -10.45
CA ALA A 131 -11.30 -3.20 -10.71
C ALA A 131 -10.84 -3.15 -12.18
N SER A 132 -10.48 -4.31 -12.75
CA SER A 132 -10.18 -4.45 -14.18
C SER A 132 -11.38 -4.12 -15.06
N GLY A 133 -12.57 -4.60 -14.70
CA GLY A 133 -13.83 -4.24 -15.37
C GLY A 133 -14.12 -2.75 -15.31
N TRP A 134 -14.04 -2.13 -14.14
CA TRP A 134 -14.24 -0.69 -13.99
C TRP A 134 -13.22 0.13 -14.76
N LEU A 135 -11.95 -0.29 -14.80
CA LEU A 135 -10.93 0.37 -15.59
C LEU A 135 -11.32 0.38 -17.07
N THR A 136 -11.78 -0.77 -17.58
CA THR A 136 -12.21 -0.92 -18.97
C THR A 136 -13.44 -0.07 -19.28
N ASP A 137 -14.42 -0.07 -18.39
CA ASP A 137 -15.74 0.54 -18.64
C ASP A 137 -15.80 2.04 -18.31
N LEU A 138 -15.06 2.49 -17.30
CA LEU A 138 -15.20 3.81 -16.69
C LEU A 138 -13.92 4.67 -16.76
N GLY A 139 -12.79 4.06 -17.14
CA GLY A 139 -11.47 4.69 -17.15
C GLY A 139 -10.81 4.80 -15.76
N ASP A 140 -9.55 5.21 -15.76
CA ASP A 140 -8.66 5.20 -14.60
C ASP A 140 -9.24 5.88 -13.36
N ARG A 141 -9.60 7.16 -13.50
CA ARG A 141 -10.01 7.99 -12.36
C ARG A 141 -11.29 7.47 -11.72
N THR A 142 -12.29 7.12 -12.52
CA THR A 142 -13.58 6.66 -12.00
C THR A 142 -13.44 5.30 -11.32
N ALA A 143 -12.63 4.40 -11.88
CA ALA A 143 -12.31 3.12 -11.25
C ALA A 143 -11.57 3.31 -9.91
N ALA A 144 -10.61 4.23 -9.86
CA ALA A 144 -9.87 4.57 -8.65
C ALA A 144 -10.79 5.12 -7.53
N LEU A 145 -11.71 6.02 -7.88
CA LEU A 145 -12.63 6.62 -6.90
C LEU A 145 -13.60 5.58 -6.30
N ARG A 146 -14.08 4.60 -7.07
CA ARG A 146 -14.90 3.50 -6.54
C ARG A 146 -14.18 2.69 -5.46
N LEU A 147 -12.87 2.53 -5.57
CA LEU A 147 -12.10 1.82 -4.55
C LEU A 147 -12.05 2.60 -3.23
N LEU A 148 -12.12 3.93 -3.24
CA LEU A 148 -12.09 4.74 -2.02
C LEU A 148 -13.39 4.62 -1.21
N GLU A 149 -14.47 4.12 -1.82
CA GLU A 149 -15.77 3.89 -1.17
C GLU A 149 -15.83 2.56 -0.41
N LEU A 150 -14.85 1.66 -0.62
CA LEU A 150 -14.82 0.32 -0.02
C LEU A 150 -13.97 0.26 1.25
N GLY A 151 -14.36 -0.60 2.20
CA GLY A 151 -13.56 -0.97 3.36
C GLY A 151 -12.32 -1.79 3.01
N ASP A 152 -11.30 -1.81 3.89
CA ASP A 152 -10.09 -2.61 3.66
C ASP A 152 -10.38 -4.13 3.63
N ASP A 153 -11.37 -4.60 4.38
CA ASP A 153 -11.82 -5.99 4.42
C ASP A 153 -12.56 -6.43 3.14
N GLU A 154 -13.19 -5.48 2.46
CA GLU A 154 -13.78 -5.68 1.13
C GLU A 154 -12.70 -5.74 0.03
N ILE A 155 -11.53 -5.17 0.28
CA ILE A 155 -10.47 -5.06 -0.72
C ILE A 155 -9.41 -6.14 -0.58
N PHE A 156 -9.01 -6.45 0.64
CA PHE A 156 -7.80 -7.21 0.90
C PHE A 156 -8.09 -8.54 1.61
N LEU A 157 -7.28 -9.54 1.27
CA LEU A 157 -6.97 -10.67 2.13
C LEU A 157 -5.73 -10.30 2.95
N ILE A 158 -5.80 -10.54 4.26
CA ILE A 158 -4.76 -10.17 5.22
C ILE A 158 -4.30 -11.41 5.97
N GLU A 159 -3.02 -11.73 5.90
CA GLU A 159 -2.38 -12.79 6.68
C GLU A 159 -1.34 -12.19 7.62
N GLN A 160 -1.38 -12.55 8.91
CA GLN A 160 -0.49 -11.99 9.93
C GLN A 160 0.41 -13.06 10.53
N ARG A 161 1.67 -12.72 10.78
CA ARG A 161 2.64 -13.59 11.45
C ARG A 161 3.39 -12.85 12.55
N THR A 162 3.59 -13.54 13.67
CA THR A 162 4.24 -13.01 14.89
C THR A 162 5.74 -13.28 14.88
#